data_AF-A0A842QRP8-F1
#
_entry.id   AF-A0A842QRP8-F1
#
_cell.length_a   1.000
_cell.length_b   1.000
_cell.length_c   1.000
_cell.angle_alpha   90.00
_cell.angle_beta   90.00
_cell.angle_gamma   90.00
#
_symmetry.space_group_name_H-M   'P 1'
#
loop_
_entity.id
_entity.type
_entity.pdbx_description
1 polymer ?
#
loop_
_entity_poly.entity_id
_entity_poly.type
_entity_poly.pdbx_seq_one_letter_code
_entity_poly.pdbx_strand_id
1 'polypeptide(L)'
;MQYGNIIGLVLVGIFVQAPALWLAGRFIVGSEKAKFMDAVWITILGGVLNAVIAAFIGGEIAGLVQLVAYLYLVKQYYETGWVQAAIISVLMVVILVVAVFVLALIGVSIGDPSMYGLV
;
A
#
# COMPACT_ATOMS: atom_id res chain seq x y z
N MET A 1 20.73 8.95 -13.79
CA MET A 1 20.40 8.40 -12.46
C MET A 1 18.87 8.23 -12.29
N GLN A 2 18.16 7.72 -13.32
CA GLN A 2 16.68 7.65 -13.31
C GLN A 2 16.14 6.41 -12.57
N TYR A 3 16.89 5.31 -12.55
CA TYR A 3 16.49 4.06 -11.89
C TYR A 3 16.53 4.14 -10.36
N GLY A 4 17.40 4.97 -9.78
CA GLY A 4 17.48 5.17 -8.32
C GLY A 4 16.19 5.73 -7.72
N ASN A 5 15.50 6.62 -8.43
CA ASN A 5 14.22 7.21 -8.00
C ASN A 5 13.04 6.24 -8.08
N ILE A 6 13.02 5.36 -9.09
CA ILE A 6 11.94 4.36 -9.26
C ILE A 6 12.11 3.22 -8.25
N ILE A 7 13.35 2.75 -8.07
CA ILE A 7 13.67 1.73 -7.06
C ILE A 7 13.39 2.28 -5.65
N GLY A 8 13.73 3.54 -5.38
CA GLY A 8 13.37 4.23 -4.14
C GLY A 8 11.86 4.27 -3.89
N LEU A 9 11.05 4.68 -4.87
CA LEU A 9 9.58 4.70 -4.76
C LEU A 9 8.96 3.32 -4.51
N VAL A 10 9.42 2.30 -5.22
CA VAL A 10 8.91 0.93 -5.08
C VAL A 10 9.33 0.31 -3.73
N LEU A 11 10.59 0.46 -3.33
CA LEU A 11 11.10 -0.07 -2.06
C LEU A 11 10.51 0.68 -0.87
N VAL A 12 10.46 2.01 -0.88
CA VAL A 12 9.79 2.81 0.16
C VAL A 12 8.31 2.40 0.25
N GLY A 13 7.66 2.18 -0.89
CA GLY A 13 6.31 1.64 -0.94
C GLY A 13 6.17 0.34 -0.15
N ILE A 14 7.08 -0.62 -0.33
CA ILE A 14 7.05 -1.90 0.39
C ILE A 14 7.34 -1.72 1.89
N PHE A 15 8.40 -0.99 2.25
CA PHE A 15 8.80 -0.81 3.65
C PHE A 15 7.83 0.04 4.46
N VAL A 16 6.99 0.85 3.81
CA VAL A 16 5.99 1.70 4.48
C VAL A 16 4.60 1.04 4.43
N GLN A 17 4.17 0.55 3.28
CA GLN A 17 2.83 -0.01 3.12
C GLN A 17 2.69 -1.39 3.76
N ALA A 18 3.69 -2.28 3.66
CA ALA A 18 3.56 -3.62 4.20
C ALA A 18 3.41 -3.64 5.73
N PRO A 19 4.19 -2.87 6.54
CA PRO A 19 3.94 -2.77 7.98
C PRO A 19 2.58 -2.17 8.32
N ALA A 20 2.14 -1.13 7.61
CA ALA A 20 0.84 -0.51 7.86
C ALA A 20 -0.32 -1.48 7.56
N LEU A 21 -0.26 -2.19 6.43
CA LEU A 21 -1.24 -3.20 6.06
C LEU A 21 -1.22 -4.38 7.03
N TRP A 22 -0.03 -4.82 7.45
CA TRP A 22 0.12 -5.88 8.44
C TRP A 22 -0.51 -5.49 9.79
N LEU A 23 -0.25 -4.27 10.27
CA LEU A 23 -0.87 -3.75 11.49
C LEU A 23 -2.39 -3.71 11.35
N ALA A 24 -2.90 -3.15 10.26
CA ALA A 24 -4.34 -3.09 9.98
C ALA A 24 -4.98 -4.49 9.96
N GLY A 25 -4.36 -5.44 9.26
CA GLY A 25 -4.81 -6.83 9.23
C GLY A 25 -4.83 -7.44 10.63
N ARG A 26 -3.77 -7.25 11.40
CA ARG A 26 -3.64 -7.80 12.76
C ARG A 26 -4.70 -7.25 13.71
N PHE A 27 -5.07 -5.98 13.57
CA PHE A 27 -6.14 -5.34 14.36
C PHE A 27 -7.53 -5.90 14.03
N ILE A 28 -7.80 -6.28 12.78
CA ILE A 28 -9.14 -6.69 12.35
C ILE A 28 -9.35 -8.22 12.37
N VAL A 29 -8.36 -9.00 11.94
CA VAL A 29 -8.47 -10.46 11.79
C VAL A 29 -7.54 -11.26 12.69
N GLY A 30 -6.68 -10.59 13.46
CA GLY A 30 -5.76 -11.24 14.39
C GLY A 30 -4.48 -11.77 13.75
N SER A 31 -3.54 -12.21 14.58
CA SER A 31 -2.20 -12.66 14.16
C SER A 31 -2.16 -14.01 13.47
N GLU A 32 -3.18 -14.85 13.66
CA GLU A 32 -3.26 -16.16 13.01
C GLU A 32 -3.45 -16.02 11.50
N LYS A 33 -4.22 -15.01 11.09
CA LYS A 33 -4.58 -14.71 9.71
C LYS A 33 -3.70 -13.64 9.07
N ALA A 34 -3.35 -12.57 9.78
CA ALA A 34 -2.56 -11.46 9.24
C ALA A 34 -1.06 -11.63 9.55
N LYS A 35 -0.35 -12.38 8.71
CA LYS A 35 1.12 -12.51 8.83
C LYS A 35 1.82 -11.38 8.07
N PHE A 36 3.02 -11.03 8.52
CA PHE A 36 3.80 -9.97 7.89
C PHE A 36 4.16 -10.33 6.44
N MET A 37 4.50 -11.59 6.19
CA MET A 37 4.83 -12.06 4.84
C MET A 37 3.65 -11.95 3.87
N ASP A 38 2.42 -12.17 4.36
CA ASP A 38 1.20 -11.97 3.57
C ASP A 38 1.02 -10.50 3.20
N ALA A 39 1.30 -9.58 4.14
CA ALA A 39 1.28 -8.13 3.87
C ALA A 39 2.31 -7.71 2.80
N VAL A 40 3.50 -8.31 2.84
CA VAL A 40 4.56 -8.08 1.85
C VAL A 40 4.10 -8.55 0.47
N TRP A 41 3.53 -9.76 0.37
CA TRP A 41 3.00 -10.27 -0.90
C TRP A 41 1.85 -9.42 -1.44
N ILE A 42 0.90 -9.00 -0.60
CA ILE A 42 -0.19 -8.10 -1.03
C ILE A 42 0.39 -6.78 -1.56
N THR A 43 1.42 -6.23 -0.92
CA THR A 43 2.03 -4.97 -1.34
C THR A 43 2.75 -5.10 -2.68
N ILE A 44 3.53 -6.18 -2.87
CA ILE A 44 4.22 -6.48 -4.13
C ILE A 44 3.19 -6.68 -5.24
N LEU A 45 2.21 -7.57 -5.02
CA LEU A 45 1.19 -7.88 -6.02
C LEU A 45 0.28 -6.68 -6.29
N GLY A 46 -0.02 -5.85 -5.30
CA GLY A 46 -0.76 -4.60 -5.47
C GLY A 46 -0.01 -3.62 -6.37
N GLY A 47 1.31 -3.53 -6.24
CA GLY A 47 2.17 -2.75 -7.14
C GLY A 47 2.19 -3.30 -8.57
N VAL A 48 2.33 -4.62 -8.73
CA VAL A 48 2.26 -5.28 -10.04
C VAL A 48 0.90 -5.08 -10.68
N LEU A 49 -0.19 -5.27 -9.92
CA LEU A 49 -1.56 -5.06 -10.37
C LEU A 49 -1.77 -3.62 -10.84
N ASN A 50 -1.27 -2.64 -10.09
CA ASN A 50 -1.34 -1.23 -10.48
C ASN A 50 -0.61 -0.97 -11.81
N ALA A 51 0.60 -1.51 -11.97
CA ALA A 51 1.38 -1.35 -13.20
C ALA A 51 0.68 -2.01 -14.41
N VAL A 52 0.13 -3.22 -14.24
CA VAL A 52 -0.62 -3.93 -15.29
C VAL A 52 -1.90 -3.18 -15.65
N ILE A 53 -2.70 -2.78 -14.66
CA ILE A 53 -3.95 -2.05 -14.91
C ILE A 53 -3.64 -0.72 -15.60
N ALA A 54 -2.65 0.04 -15.13
CA ALA A 54 -2.26 1.30 -15.78
C ALA A 54 -1.79 1.11 -17.23
N ALA A 55 -1.15 -0.02 -17.55
CA ALA A 55 -0.67 -0.30 -18.91
C ALA A 55 -1.78 -0.74 -19.88
N PHE A 56 -2.83 -1.42 -19.40
CA PHE A 56 -3.83 -2.06 -20.25
C PHE A 56 -5.25 -1.51 -20.11
N ILE A 57 -5.57 -0.84 -19.01
CA ILE A 57 -6.91 -0.35 -18.68
C ILE A 57 -6.80 1.16 -18.41
N GLY A 58 -7.23 1.96 -19.38
CA GLY A 58 -7.32 3.42 -19.24
C GLY A 58 -8.70 3.88 -18.76
N GLY A 59 -8.77 5.15 -18.33
CA GLY A 59 -10.03 5.82 -17.97
C GLY A 59 -10.53 5.51 -16.56
N GLU A 60 -11.74 5.98 -16.27
CA GLU A 60 -12.31 5.96 -14.90
C GLU A 60 -12.56 4.55 -14.35
N ILE A 61 -12.71 3.56 -15.23
CA ILE A 61 -12.95 2.16 -14.86
C ILE A 61 -11.69 1.51 -14.26
N ALA A 62 -10.49 1.97 -14.63
CA ALA A 62 -9.23 1.44 -14.14
C ALA A 62 -9.14 1.49 -12.60
N GLY A 63 -9.62 2.58 -11.99
CA GLY A 63 -9.63 2.74 -10.54
C GLY A 63 -10.55 1.74 -9.82
N LEU A 64 -11.72 1.45 -10.39
CA LEU A 64 -12.64 0.45 -9.83
C LEU A 64 -12.07 -0.96 -9.93
N VAL A 65 -11.46 -1.32 -11.07
CA VAL A 65 -10.81 -2.62 -11.26
C VAL A 65 -9.63 -2.77 -10.29
N GLN A 66 -8.79 -1.74 -10.16
CA GLN A 66 -7.68 -1.73 -9.21
C GLN A 66 -8.17 -1.92 -7.78
N LEU A 67 -9.22 -1.20 -7.36
CA LEU A 67 -9.78 -1.31 -6.02
C LEU A 67 -10.28 -2.73 -5.74
N VAL A 68 -11.12 -3.29 -6.63
CA VAL A 68 -11.69 -4.62 -6.43
C VAL A 68 -10.60 -5.69 -6.43
N ALA A 69 -9.63 -5.61 -7.33
CA ALA A 69 -8.54 -6.57 -7.40
C ALA A 69 -7.59 -6.45 -6.18
N TYR A 70 -7.35 -5.25 -5.64
CA TYR A 70 -6.61 -5.08 -4.39
C TYR A 70 -7.36 -5.68 -3.19
N LEU A 71 -8.67 -5.42 -3.07
CA LEU A 71 -9.49 -6.03 -2.02
C LEU A 71 -9.50 -7.55 -2.11
N TYR A 72 -9.49 -8.09 -3.32
CA TYR A 72 -9.36 -9.53 -3.54
C TYR A 72 -8.02 -10.08 -3.03
N LEU A 73 -6.91 -9.38 -3.26
CA LEU A 73 -5.61 -9.78 -2.70
C LEU A 73 -5.67 -9.82 -1.16
N VAL A 74 -6.16 -8.76 -0.51
CA VAL A 74 -6.30 -8.71 0.96
C VAL A 74 -7.19 -9.85 1.45
N LYS A 75 -8.33 -10.07 0.79
CA LYS A 75 -9.26 -11.16 1.11
C LYS A 75 -8.59 -12.52 1.06
N GLN A 76 -7.83 -12.79 0.01
CA GLN A 76 -7.21 -14.08 -0.24
C GLN A 76 -6.05 -14.35 0.72
N TYR A 77 -5.19 -13.36 0.93
CA TYR A 77 -3.99 -13.52 1.76
C TYR A 77 -4.29 -13.48 3.26
N TYR A 78 -5.30 -12.71 3.70
CA TYR A 78 -5.69 -12.65 5.12
C TYR A 78 -6.90 -13.53 5.48
N GLU A 79 -7.32 -14.43 4.58
CA GLU A 79 -8.39 -15.41 4.80
C GLU A 79 -9.65 -14.80 5.46
N THR A 80 -10.12 -13.71 4.85
CA THR A 80 -11.13 -12.82 5.44
C THR A 80 -12.33 -12.59 4.51
N GLY A 81 -13.38 -11.94 5.02
CA GLY A 81 -14.54 -11.54 4.20
C GLY A 81 -14.30 -10.24 3.41
N TRP A 82 -15.13 -9.97 2.40
CA TRP A 82 -15.04 -8.74 1.60
C TRP A 82 -15.16 -7.46 2.44
N VAL A 83 -16.09 -7.44 3.40
CA VAL A 83 -16.29 -6.29 4.29
C VAL A 83 -15.05 -6.07 5.17
N GLN A 84 -14.50 -7.15 5.73
CA GLN A 84 -13.29 -7.06 6.55
C GLN A 84 -12.08 -6.62 5.71
N ALA A 85 -11.91 -7.12 4.49
CA ALA A 85 -10.86 -6.65 3.57
C ALA A 85 -10.97 -5.15 3.25
N ALA A 86 -12.19 -4.63 3.09
CA ALA A 86 -12.42 -3.20 2.92
C ALA A 86 -12.05 -2.41 4.18
N ILE A 87 -12.46 -2.87 5.36
CA ILE A 87 -12.11 -2.23 6.65
C ILE A 87 -10.58 -2.23 6.84
N ILE A 88 -9.90 -3.33 6.56
CA ILE A 88 -8.43 -3.44 6.64
C ILE A 88 -7.76 -2.44 5.71
N SER A 89 -8.22 -2.34 4.46
CA SER A 89 -7.67 -1.42 3.47
C SER A 89 -7.85 0.05 3.89
N VAL A 90 -9.01 0.40 4.44
CA VAL A 90 -9.26 1.75 4.97
C VAL A 90 -8.40 2.02 6.21
N LEU A 91 -8.32 1.07 7.14
CA LEU A 91 -7.51 1.19 8.36
C LEU A 91 -6.01 1.34 8.03
N MET A 92 -5.52 0.62 7.02
CA MET A 92 -4.15 0.79 6.51
C MET A 92 -3.90 2.24 6.09
N VAL A 93 -4.81 2.84 5.31
CA VAL A 93 -4.68 4.24 4.88
C VAL A 93 -4.67 5.18 6.08
N VAL A 94 -5.54 4.95 7.08
CA VAL A 94 -5.54 5.74 8.32
C VAL A 94 -4.20 5.63 9.06
N ILE A 95 -3.65 4.42 9.20
CA ILE A 95 -2.33 4.20 9.83
C ILE A 95 -1.24 4.96 9.08
N LEU A 96 -1.25 4.94 7.75
CA LEU A 96 -0.29 5.65 6.92
C LEU A 96 -0.40 7.17 7.07
N VAL A 97 -1.63 7.71 7.06
CA VAL A 97 -1.86 9.16 7.24
C VAL A 97 -1.37 9.61 8.62
N VAL A 98 -1.65 8.84 9.68
CA VAL A 98 -1.15 9.13 11.02
C VAL A 98 0.37 9.06 11.06
N ALA A 99 0.99 8.05 10.45
CA ALA A 99 2.44 7.92 10.39
C ALA A 99 3.09 9.12 9.70
N VAL A 100 2.59 9.55 8.53
CA VAL A 100 3.10 10.72 7.80
C VAL A 100 2.90 12.01 8.61
N PHE A 101 1.75 12.17 9.26
CA PHE A 101 1.48 13.32 10.10
C PHE A 101 2.46 13.41 11.28
N VAL A 102 2.71 12.30 11.98
CA VAL A 102 3.67 12.24 13.09
C VAL A 102 5.09 12.57 12.62
N LEU A 103 5.50 12.03 11.46
CA LEU A 103 6.81 12.32 10.88
C LEU A 103 6.95 13.81 10.52
N ALA A 104 5.91 14.41 9.96
CA ALA A 104 5.91 15.84 9.63
C ALA A 104 6.07 16.72 10.89
N LEU A 105 5.47 16.35 12.02
CA LEU A 105 5.60 17.09 13.29
C LEU A 105 7.03 17.10 13.85
N ILE A 106 7.82 16.08 13.57
CA ILE A 106 9.23 15.98 14.01
C ILE A 106 10.21 16.49 12.94
N GLY A 107 9.72 17.21 11.92
CA GLY A 107 10.52 17.80 10.86
C GLY A 107 11.03 16.79 9.82
N VAL A 108 10.51 15.56 9.82
CA VAL A 108 10.84 14.54 8.81
C VAL A 108 9.76 14.59 7.72
N SER A 109 10.08 15.24 6.60
CA SER A 109 9.24 15.17 5.41
C SER A 109 9.56 13.91 4.59
N ILE A 110 8.61 12.98 4.50
CA ILE A 110 8.65 11.96 3.45
C ILE A 110 8.13 12.63 2.17
N GLY A 111 9.06 13.01 1.28
CA GLY A 111 8.73 13.65 0.00
C GLY A 111 9.08 15.14 -0.08
N ASP A 112 10.25 15.56 0.41
CA ASP A 112 10.77 16.89 0.08
C ASP A 112 10.89 17.01 -1.46
N PRO A 113 10.23 18.01 -2.10
CA PRO A 113 10.40 18.28 -3.53
C PRO A 113 11.86 18.46 -3.94
N SER A 114 12.75 18.84 -3.01
CA SER A 114 14.19 18.99 -3.26
C SER A 114 14.91 17.66 -3.61
N MET A 115 14.29 16.50 -3.35
CA MET A 115 14.79 15.17 -3.73
C MET A 115 14.45 14.78 -5.18
N TYR A 116 13.57 15.53 -5.85
CA TYR A 116 13.33 15.47 -7.30
C TYR A 116 14.10 16.61 -7.94
N GLY A 117 15.42 16.43 -8.11
CA GLY A 117 16.26 17.47 -8.69
C GLY A 117 15.66 18.11 -9.96
N LEU A 118 15.79 19.44 -10.02
CA LEU A 118 15.61 20.39 -11.13
C LEU A 118 14.24 21.09 -11.18
N VAL A 119 14.06 22.27 -10.57
CA VAL A 119 14.48 23.58 -11.11
C VAL A 119 15.92 23.69 -11.60
#